data_AF-A0A2V6CUP6-F1
#
_entry.id   AF-A0A2V6CUP6-F1
#
_cell.length_a   1.000
_cell.length_b   1.000
_cell.length_c   1.000
_cell.angle_alpha   90.00
_cell.angle_beta   90.00
_cell.angle_gamma   90.00
#
_symmetry.space_group_name_H-M   'P 1'
#
loop_
_entity.id
_entity.type
_entity.pdbx_description
1 polymer ?
#
loop_
_entity_poly.entity_id
_entity_poly.type
_entity_poly.pdbx_seq_one_letter_code
_entity_poly.pdbx_strand_id
1 'polypeptide(L)'
;DKASEAVLSLKPVTFHYKSDSTNTPQFGLIAEEVGKVDPDLVVRDENGDIYTVRYDAVNAMLLNEFLKEHRKVEEQRAYFESKLAQQQKQIETLTAGLQKVSAAVELNKAAPTQFADNR
;
A
#
# COMPACT_ATOMS: atom_id res chain seq x y z
N ASP A 1 -3.29 15.76 -8.11
CA ASP A 1 -4.44 16.43 -7.50
C ASP A 1 -4.63 15.88 -6.09
N LYS A 2 -4.63 16.76 -5.09
CA LYS A 2 -4.75 16.42 -3.66
C LYS A 2 -6.13 16.76 -3.10
N ALA A 3 -7.02 17.33 -3.91
CA ALA A 3 -8.33 17.80 -3.44
C ALA A 3 -9.11 16.68 -2.74
N SER A 4 -9.07 15.46 -3.27
CA SER A 4 -9.75 14.29 -2.71
C SER A 4 -9.08 13.67 -1.48
N GLU A 5 -7.86 14.05 -1.09
CA GLU A 5 -7.13 13.43 0.03
C GLU A 5 -7.77 13.73 1.39
N ALA A 6 -8.58 14.80 1.49
CA ALA A 6 -9.31 15.15 2.70
C ALA A 6 -10.20 13.99 3.20
N VAL A 7 -10.75 13.17 2.30
CA VAL A 7 -11.61 12.03 2.68
C VAL A 7 -10.87 10.96 3.49
N LEU A 8 -9.54 10.88 3.37
CA LEU A 8 -8.72 9.92 4.10
C LEU A 8 -8.61 10.26 5.60
N SER A 9 -8.92 11.51 5.98
CA SER A 9 -8.91 11.97 7.38
C SER A 9 -10.30 11.90 8.04
N LEU A 10 -11.34 11.56 7.27
CA LEU A 10 -12.70 11.42 7.79
C LEU A 10 -12.83 10.15 8.65
N LYS A 11 -13.70 10.21 9.65
CA LYS A 11 -13.92 9.12 10.60
C LYS A 11 -15.37 8.62 10.49
N PRO A 12 -15.59 7.47 9.83
CA PRO A 12 -16.89 6.84 9.83
C PRO A 12 -17.32 6.44 11.24
N VAL A 13 -18.59 6.60 11.55
CA VAL A 13 -19.18 6.23 12.84
C VAL A 13 -20.47 5.46 12.63
N THR A 14 -20.84 4.69 13.66
CA THR A 14 -22.19 4.12 13.79
C THR A 14 -22.97 4.94 14.80
N PHE A 15 -24.17 5.38 14.43
CA PHE A 15 -25.03 6.19 15.29
C PHE A 15 -26.50 5.77 15.16
N HIS A 16 -27.34 6.30 16.04
CA HIS A 16 -28.79 6.10 16.00
C HIS A 16 -29.47 7.46 15.92
N TYR A 17 -30.49 7.60 15.08
CA TYR A 17 -31.29 8.82 15.08
C TYR A 17 -32.12 8.89 16.35
N LYS A 18 -32.11 10.05 17.02
CA LYS A 18 -32.94 10.27 18.22
C LYS A 18 -34.43 10.08 17.96
N SER A 19 -34.88 10.33 16.73
CA SER A 19 -36.26 10.16 16.29
C SER A 19 -36.61 8.74 15.87
N ASP A 20 -35.63 7.84 15.75
CA ASP A 20 -35.86 6.46 15.32
C ASP A 20 -36.21 5.56 16.52
N SER A 21 -37.50 5.24 16.63
CA SER A 21 -38.02 4.35 17.67
C SER A 21 -37.62 2.88 17.49
N THR A 22 -37.15 2.49 16.30
CA THR A 22 -36.70 1.12 16.02
C THR A 22 -35.27 0.89 16.46
N ASN A 23 -34.55 1.96 16.85
CA ASN A 23 -33.15 1.93 17.24
C ASN A 23 -32.28 1.21 16.19
N THR A 24 -32.49 1.55 14.92
CA THR A 24 -31.72 0.99 13.81
C THR A 24 -30.35 1.66 13.73
N PRO A 25 -29.24 0.90 13.80
CA PRO A 25 -27.91 1.48 13.67
C PRO A 25 -27.69 2.01 12.25
N GLN A 26 -27.30 3.27 12.15
CA GLN A 26 -26.92 3.95 10.92
C GLN A 26 -25.41 4.06 10.86
N PHE A 27 -24.85 3.95 9.66
CA PHE A 27 -23.43 4.16 9.42
C PHE A 27 -23.23 5.41 8.56
N GLY A 28 -22.33 6.30 8.96
CA GLY A 28 -22.11 7.54 8.24
C GLY A 28 -21.05 8.43 8.86
N LEU A 29 -21.17 9.72 8.58
CA LEU A 29 -20.25 10.76 9.03
C LEU A 29 -20.99 11.82 9.84
N ILE A 30 -20.32 12.39 10.84
CA ILE A 30 -20.82 13.53 11.62
C ILE A 30 -20.46 14.82 10.87
N ALA A 31 -21.46 15.60 10.47
CA ALA A 31 -21.27 16.76 9.60
C ALA A 31 -20.33 17.81 10.23
N GLU A 32 -20.42 18.03 11.53
CA GLU A 32 -19.56 18.96 12.27
C GLU A 32 -18.11 18.48 12.34
N GLU A 33 -17.86 17.17 12.32
CA GLU A 33 -16.50 16.62 12.23
C GLU A 33 -15.94 16.72 10.82
N VAL A 34 -16.77 16.44 9.81
CA VAL A 34 -16.40 16.62 8.39
C VAL A 34 -16.05 18.08 8.13
N GLY A 35 -16.85 19.03 8.58
CA GLY A 35 -16.62 20.46 8.37
C GLY A 35 -15.36 21.00 9.04
N LYS A 36 -14.80 20.31 10.05
CA LYS A 36 -13.48 20.62 10.62
C LYS A 36 -12.33 20.14 9.74
N VAL A 37 -12.53 19.05 9.00
CA VAL A 37 -11.54 18.51 8.06
C VAL A 37 -11.57 19.27 6.75
N ASP A 38 -12.76 19.42 6.17
CA ASP A 38 -12.98 20.12 4.90
C ASP A 38 -14.36 20.81 4.90
N PRO A 39 -14.38 22.16 5.06
CA PRO A 39 -15.62 22.94 5.05
C PRO A 39 -16.41 22.84 3.74
N ASP A 40 -15.77 22.49 2.61
CA ASP A 40 -16.43 22.40 1.31
C ASP A 40 -17.25 21.10 1.18
N LEU A 41 -17.10 20.16 2.11
CA LEU A 41 -17.81 18.89 2.14
C LEU A 41 -19.07 18.91 3.00
N VAL A 42 -19.47 20.08 3.50
CA VAL A 42 -20.71 20.24 4.26
C VAL A 42 -21.62 21.29 3.63
N VAL A 43 -22.92 21.14 3.84
CA VAL A 43 -23.93 22.15 3.51
C VAL A 43 -24.27 22.90 4.78
N ARG A 44 -24.41 24.22 4.66
CA ARG A 44 -24.87 25.09 5.74
C ARG A 44 -26.29 25.56 5.48
N ASP A 45 -27.06 25.76 6.53
CA ASP A 45 -28.40 26.35 6.44
C ASP A 45 -28.35 27.88 6.30
N GLU A 46 -29.52 28.52 6.34
CA GLU A 46 -29.66 29.99 6.23
C GLU A 46 -28.99 30.76 7.39
N ASN A 47 -28.80 30.12 8.55
CA ASN A 47 -28.11 30.71 9.70
C ASN A 47 -26.60 30.51 9.63
N GLY A 48 -26.10 29.72 8.66
CA GLY A 48 -24.70 29.36 8.52
C GLY A 48 -24.31 28.12 9.33
N ASP A 49 -25.26 27.45 9.99
CA ASP A 49 -25.02 26.26 10.78
C ASP A 49 -24.85 25.03 9.88
N ILE A 50 -23.97 24.11 10.28
CA ILE A 50 -23.73 22.89 9.50
C ILE A 50 -24.98 22.01 9.56
N TYR A 51 -25.56 21.75 8.39
CA TYR A 51 -26.82 21.03 8.26
C TYR A 51 -26.62 19.56 7.84
N THR A 52 -25.76 19.30 6.86
CA THR A 52 -25.52 17.94 6.36
C THR A 52 -24.17 17.80 5.65
N VAL A 53 -23.75 16.57 5.41
CA VAL A 53 -22.57 16.23 4.60
C VAL A 53 -22.96 16.19 3.12
N ARG A 54 -22.08 16.69 2.25
CA ARG A 54 -22.20 16.56 0.79
C ARG A 54 -21.76 15.17 0.33
N TYR A 55 -22.59 14.16 0.58
CA TYR A 55 -22.24 12.76 0.29
C TYR A 55 -21.89 12.50 -1.18
N ASP A 56 -22.50 13.21 -2.14
CA ASP A 56 -22.14 13.06 -3.57
C ASP A 56 -20.68 13.45 -3.83
N ALA A 57 -20.20 14.53 -3.20
CA ALA A 57 -18.82 14.97 -3.31
C ALA A 57 -17.87 13.98 -2.63
N VAL A 58 -18.21 13.54 -1.41
CA VAL A 58 -17.44 12.52 -0.67
C VAL A 58 -17.32 11.24 -1.49
N ASN A 59 -18.41 10.74 -2.09
CA ASN A 59 -18.41 9.52 -2.90
C ASN A 59 -17.54 9.66 -4.16
N ALA A 60 -17.60 10.80 -4.85
CA ALA A 60 -16.74 11.07 -6.02
C ALA A 60 -15.25 11.15 -5.64
N MET A 61 -14.93 11.75 -4.49
CA MET A 61 -13.57 11.83 -3.97
C MET A 61 -13.06 10.45 -3.53
N LEU A 62 -13.90 9.62 -2.90
CA LEU A 62 -13.56 8.23 -2.56
C LEU A 62 -13.25 7.40 -3.80
N LEU A 63 -14.03 7.55 -4.88
CA LEU A 63 -13.72 6.92 -6.17
C LEU A 63 -12.34 7.35 -6.70
N ASN A 64 -12.01 8.65 -6.61
CA ASN A 64 -10.71 9.14 -7.04
C ASN A 64 -9.56 8.55 -6.21
N GLU A 65 -9.69 8.52 -4.88
CA GLU A 65 -8.67 7.91 -4.01
C GLU A 65 -8.55 6.41 -4.24
N PHE A 66 -9.66 5.70 -4.44
CA PHE A 66 -9.65 4.28 -4.81
C PHE A 66 -8.88 4.04 -6.12
N LEU A 67 -9.13 4.85 -7.16
CA LEU A 67 -8.42 4.74 -8.44
C LEU A 67 -6.94 5.12 -8.33
N LYS A 68 -6.56 6.03 -7.44
CA LYS A 68 -5.15 6.33 -7.14
C LYS A 68 -4.48 5.14 -6.45
N GLU A 69 -5.11 4.57 -5.44
CA GLU A 69 -4.54 3.44 -4.69
C GLU A 69 -4.46 2.18 -5.56
N HIS A 70 -5.48 1.91 -6.39
CA HIS A 70 -5.44 0.82 -7.35
C HIS A 70 -4.24 0.92 -8.30
N ARG A 71 -3.96 2.13 -8.84
CA ARG A 71 -2.77 2.37 -9.69
C ARG A 71 -1.46 2.14 -8.94
N LYS A 72 -1.34 2.65 -7.71
CA LYS A 72 -0.14 2.43 -6.89
C LYS A 72 0.09 0.94 -6.62
N VAL A 73 -0.96 0.18 -6.34
CA VAL A 73 -0.87 -1.27 -6.12
C VAL A 73 -0.37 -1.98 -7.39
N GLU A 74 -0.89 -1.64 -8.56
CA GLU A 74 -0.43 -2.21 -9.83
C GLU A 74 1.05 -1.84 -10.13
N GLU A 75 1.44 -0.59 -9.88
CA GLU A 75 2.82 -0.13 -10.03
C GLU A 75 3.77 -0.85 -9.07
N GLN A 76 3.37 -0.99 -7.79
CA GLN A 76 4.13 -1.74 -6.79
C GLN A 76 4.27 -3.21 -7.17
N ARG A 77 3.19 -3.83 -7.65
CA ARG A 77 3.20 -5.22 -8.11
C ARG A 77 4.20 -5.41 -9.26
N ALA A 78 4.13 -4.57 -10.29
CA ALA A 78 5.06 -4.63 -11.41
C ALA A 78 6.52 -4.42 -10.97
N TYR A 79 6.76 -3.50 -10.04
CA TYR A 79 8.07 -3.28 -9.44
C TYR A 79 8.59 -4.52 -8.70
N PHE A 80 7.75 -5.16 -7.87
CA PHE A 80 8.13 -6.38 -7.16
C PHE A 80 8.39 -7.55 -8.10
N GLU A 81 7.57 -7.74 -9.13
CA GLU A 81 7.78 -8.78 -10.14
C GLU A 81 9.13 -8.59 -10.86
N SER A 82 9.48 -7.34 -11.20
CA SER A 82 10.80 -7.02 -11.78
C SER A 82 11.95 -7.33 -10.82
N LYS A 83 11.82 -6.95 -9.53
CA LYS A 83 12.84 -7.22 -8.51
C LYS A 83 13.03 -8.71 -8.23
N LEU A 84 11.94 -9.47 -8.19
CA LEU A 84 12.00 -10.92 -8.04
C LEU A 84 12.72 -11.58 -9.22
N ALA A 85 12.42 -11.17 -10.46
CA ALA A 85 13.12 -11.68 -11.64
C ALA A 85 14.63 -11.34 -11.61
N GLN A 86 14.98 -10.11 -11.18
CA GLN A 86 16.38 -9.71 -11.02
C GLN A 86 17.10 -10.56 -9.95
N GLN A 87 16.48 -10.75 -8.79
CA GLN A 87 17.04 -11.54 -7.69
C GLN A 87 17.20 -13.01 -8.10
N GLN A 88 16.22 -13.58 -8.80
CA GLN A 88 16.28 -14.95 -9.31
C GLN A 88 17.52 -15.16 -10.20
N LYS A 89 17.78 -14.24 -11.13
CA LYS A 89 18.98 -14.29 -11.98
C LYS A 89 20.29 -14.15 -11.20
N GLN A 90 20.31 -13.31 -10.17
CA GLN A 90 21.48 -13.16 -9.30
C GLN A 90 21.75 -14.44 -8.50
N ILE A 91 20.71 -15.09 -7.98
CA ILE A 91 20.79 -16.37 -7.26
C ILE A 91 21.33 -17.47 -8.19
N GLU A 92 20.83 -17.56 -9.42
CA GLU A 92 21.31 -18.52 -10.42
C GLU A 92 22.80 -18.31 -10.74
N THR A 93 23.21 -17.06 -10.93
CA THR A 93 24.60 -16.70 -11.20
C THR A 93 25.51 -17.05 -10.03
N LEU A 94 25.09 -16.74 -8.80
CA LEU A 94 25.85 -17.05 -7.59
C LEU A 94 25.95 -18.57 -7.37
N THR A 95 24.86 -19.30 -7.61
CA THR A 95 24.83 -20.77 -7.52
C THR A 95 25.81 -21.40 -8.51
N ALA A 96 25.81 -20.93 -9.77
CA ALA A 96 26.76 -21.40 -10.77
C ALA A 96 28.22 -21.05 -10.40
N GLY A 97 28.46 -19.86 -9.85
CA GLY A 97 29.76 -19.44 -9.33
C GLY A 97 30.26 -20.36 -8.20
N LEU A 98 29.39 -20.67 -7.23
CA LEU A 98 29.69 -21.57 -6.13
C LEU A 98 30.02 -22.98 -6.62
N GLN A 99 29.25 -23.52 -7.56
CA GLN A 99 29.53 -24.84 -8.16
C GLN A 99 30.93 -24.89 -8.81
N LYS A 100 31.32 -23.83 -9.54
CA LYS A 100 32.66 -23.75 -10.16
C LYS A 100 33.78 -23.69 -9.12
N VAL A 101 33.61 -22.89 -8.06
CA VAL A 101 34.59 -22.79 -6.97
C VAL A 101 34.73 -24.14 -6.27
N SER A 102 33.62 -24.81 -5.95
CA SER A 102 33.64 -26.14 -5.35
C SER A 102 34.38 -27.16 -6.22
N ALA A 103 34.11 -27.18 -7.53
CA ALA A 103 34.82 -28.08 -8.45
C ALA A 103 36.33 -27.80 -8.50
N ALA A 104 36.75 -26.53 -8.51
CA ALA A 104 38.17 -26.15 -8.50
C ALA A 104 38.88 -26.52 -7.20
N VAL A 105 38.19 -26.44 -6.05
CA VAL A 105 38.73 -26.86 -4.75
C VAL A 105 38.92 -28.37 -4.72
N GLU A 106 37.94 -29.15 -5.19
CA GLU A 106 38.06 -30.61 -5.24
C GLU A 106 39.18 -31.07 -6.18
N LEU A 107 39.35 -30.42 -7.33
CA LEU A 107 40.48 -30.68 -8.25
C LEU A 107 41.85 -30.40 -7.61
N ASN A 108 41.97 -29.31 -6.84
CA ASN A 108 43.22 -28.97 -6.15
C ASN A 108 43.55 -29.95 -5.00
N LYS A 109 42.55 -30.52 -4.33
CA LYS A 109 42.77 -31.56 -3.30
C LYS A 109 43.17 -32.91 -3.91
N ALA A 110 42.69 -33.21 -5.12
CA ALA A 110 42.97 -34.47 -5.81
C ALA A 110 44.34 -34.50 -6.53
N ALA A 111 45.00 -33.34 -6.69
CA ALA A 111 46.35 -33.29 -7.25
C ALA A 111 47.36 -33.86 -6.24
N PRO A 112 48.15 -34.89 -6.59
CA PRO A 112 49.14 -35.45 -5.69
C PRO A 112 50.19 -34.38 -5.40
N THR A 113 50.41 -34.10 -4.12
CA THR A 113 51.52 -33.28 -3.64
C THR A 113 52.82 -33.96 -4.06
N GLN A 114 53.34 -33.59 -5.23
CA GLN A 114 54.73 -33.87 -5.59
C GLN A 114 55.59 -33.02 -4.66
N PHE A 115 55.83 -33.50 -3.45
CA PHE A 115 57.02 -33.13 -2.71
C PHE A 115 58.19 -33.70 -3.52
N ALA A 116 58.73 -32.86 -4.40
CA ALA A 116 60.02 -33.11 -5.00
C ALA A 116 61.04 -33.13 -3.87
N ASP A 117 61.48 -34.34 -3.55
CA ASP A 117 62.66 -34.66 -2.77
C ASP A 117 63.83 -33.86 -3.34
N ASN A 118 64.25 -32.82 -2.62
CA ASN A 118 65.40 -32.00 -3.00
C ASN A 118 66.47 -32.21 -1.93
N ARG A 119 67.51 -32.92 -2.38
CA ARG A 119 68.76 -33.34 -1.73
C ARG A 119 69.30 -32.46 -0.61
#